data_AF-A0A382PP74-F1
#
_entry.id   AF-A0A382PP74-F1
#
_cell.length_a   1.000
_cell.length_b   1.000
_cell.length_c   1.000
_cell.angle_alpha   90.00
_cell.angle_beta   90.00
_cell.angle_gamma   90.00
#
_symmetry.space_group_name_H-M   'P 1'
#
loop_
_entity.id
_entity.type
_entity.pdbx_description
1 polymer ?
#
loop_
_entity_poly.entity_id
_entity_poly.type
_entity_poly.pdbx_seq_one_letter_code
_entity_poly.pdbx_strand_id
1 'polypeptide(L)'
;QLTEMIELDVVGIENVVSLSNIGDGEYFTQELTDDEWKLKVQQLLNHPIYPNLIISRDGKTGSMLIDLENDIIGQTARTQVIDKIERILKTVDWEWHEAGIPILRTRYIQFMNYERSIFIPISFLVAAIILFSIFRQLKSIMITLITILTTLIWVAGVMAYLGITINVVSYLTFNLLMIIGTSNAIHLLMKYHEGLNLGLNQHDALLRVIKKIGSALFLTSFTTAVGFCSLAFTNIIITQQFGMLVGFGVILMFVLTIIIMPILLNFISPPNDYHVKRLIQGEQFRSAHRLNAWNTKYPLPILAVSTLLFVFALIGLYRMDYNASVLEDLRPGNPLFDDLQY
;
A
#
# COMPACT_ATOMS: atom_id res chain seq x y z
N GLN A 1 38.18 6.56 13.05
CA GLN A 1 37.77 5.15 12.91
C GLN A 1 36.42 5.03 12.19
N LEU A 2 35.26 5.23 12.82
CA LEU A 2 33.97 5.09 12.11
C LEU A 2 33.84 6.01 10.89
N THR A 3 34.18 7.29 11.03
CA THR A 3 34.20 8.28 9.93
C THR A 3 34.99 7.76 8.73
N GLU A 4 36.21 7.30 8.99
CA GLU A 4 37.16 6.82 7.99
C GLU A 4 36.70 5.50 7.35
N MET A 5 36.13 4.58 8.13
CA MET A 5 35.56 3.33 7.61
C MET A 5 34.38 3.62 6.67
N ILE A 6 33.49 4.55 7.05
CA ILE A 6 32.35 4.92 6.21
C ILE A 6 32.87 5.57 4.92
N GLU A 7 33.78 6.52 5.03
CA GLU A 7 34.32 7.26 3.88
C GLU A 7 35.13 6.37 2.90
N LEU A 8 35.92 5.41 3.40
CA LEU A 8 36.79 4.58 2.56
C LEU A 8 36.15 3.25 2.13
N ASP A 9 35.37 2.59 3.00
CA ASP A 9 34.86 1.23 2.73
C ASP A 9 33.49 1.24 2.02
N VAL A 10 32.77 2.37 2.03
CA VAL A 10 31.44 2.49 1.43
C VAL A 10 31.48 3.29 0.14
N VAL A 11 31.60 2.56 -0.98
CA VAL A 11 31.40 3.11 -2.33
C VAL A 11 30.03 3.81 -2.43
N GLY A 12 29.99 5.04 -2.95
CA GLY A 12 28.77 5.87 -3.05
C GLY A 12 28.70 7.03 -2.06
N ILE A 13 29.75 7.25 -1.26
CA ILE A 13 29.86 8.36 -0.30
C ILE A 13 30.86 9.38 -0.84
N GLU A 14 30.41 10.64 -0.94
CA GLU A 14 31.23 11.76 -1.40
C GLU A 14 32.07 12.34 -0.26
N ASN A 15 31.47 12.45 0.93
CA ASN A 15 32.12 13.01 2.10
C ASN A 15 31.44 12.55 3.39
N VAL A 16 32.20 12.49 4.49
CA VAL A 16 31.67 12.25 5.83
C VAL A 16 32.21 13.34 6.76
N VAL A 17 31.32 14.12 7.37
CA VAL A 17 31.69 15.14 8.36
C VAL A 17 31.22 14.69 9.74
N SER A 18 32.13 14.60 10.70
CA SER A 18 31.84 14.25 12.09
C SER A 18 32.79 14.96 13.05
N LEU A 19 32.57 14.82 14.36
CA LEU A 19 33.44 15.39 15.41
C LEU A 19 34.94 15.11 15.21
N SER A 20 35.33 14.02 14.55
CA SER A 20 36.75 13.71 14.32
C SER A 20 37.43 14.61 13.28
N ASN A 21 36.70 15.11 12.28
CA ASN A 21 37.27 15.81 11.12
C ASN A 21 36.63 17.18 10.83
N ILE A 22 35.91 17.77 11.80
CA ILE A 22 35.41 19.15 11.67
C ILE A 22 36.60 20.13 11.58
N GLY A 23 36.55 21.09 10.65
CA GLY A 23 37.59 22.10 10.44
C GLY A 23 38.75 21.58 9.59
N ASP A 24 39.98 22.02 9.87
CA ASP A 24 41.20 21.62 9.13
C ASP A 24 41.68 20.18 9.41
N GLY A 25 40.80 19.32 9.95
CA GLY A 25 41.10 17.93 10.31
C GLY A 25 41.81 17.80 11.67
N GLU A 26 41.49 16.73 12.41
CA GLU A 26 42.10 16.36 13.72
C GLU A 26 41.57 17.10 14.97
N TYR A 27 40.26 17.33 15.04
CA TYR A 27 39.66 17.87 16.28
C TYR A 27 39.74 16.87 17.43
N PHE A 28 39.37 15.60 17.25
CA PHE A 28 39.52 14.56 18.27
C PHE A 28 40.32 13.38 17.72
N THR A 29 41.58 13.27 18.14
CA THR A 29 42.50 12.18 17.79
C THR A 29 42.73 11.25 18.99
N GLN A 30 43.19 10.02 18.72
CA GLN A 30 43.45 9.01 19.76
C GLN A 30 44.65 9.37 20.67
N GLU A 31 45.43 10.39 20.31
CA GLU A 31 46.66 10.77 21.01
C GLU A 31 46.47 11.91 22.03
N LEU A 32 45.24 12.42 22.18
CA LEU A 32 44.94 13.53 23.12
C LEU A 32 45.04 13.06 24.57
N THR A 33 45.66 13.88 25.41
CA THR A 33 45.58 13.72 26.88
C THR A 33 44.20 14.09 27.42
N ASP A 34 43.85 13.58 28.61
CA ASP A 34 42.53 13.86 29.24
C ASP A 34 42.24 15.35 29.41
N ASP A 35 43.27 16.17 29.66
CA ASP A 35 43.14 17.62 29.83
C ASP A 35 42.95 18.33 28.49
N GLU A 36 43.67 17.92 27.44
CA GLU A 36 43.47 18.41 26.08
C GLU A 36 42.09 18.04 25.54
N TRP A 37 41.61 16.83 25.85
CA TRP A 37 40.27 16.38 25.51
C TRP A 37 39.21 17.30 26.11
N LYS A 38 39.28 17.56 27.42
CA LYS A 38 38.35 18.46 28.12
C LYS A 38 38.39 19.89 27.56
N LEU A 39 39.58 20.39 27.24
CA LEU A 39 39.75 21.72 26.66
C LEU A 39 39.09 21.81 25.28
N LYS A 40 39.31 20.82 24.40
CA LYS A 40 38.67 20.77 23.08
C LYS A 40 37.15 20.63 23.18
N VAL A 41 36.62 19.83 24.10
CA VAL A 41 35.18 19.76 24.37
C VAL A 41 34.62 21.12 24.79
N GLN A 42 35.29 21.84 25.70
CA GLN A 42 34.87 23.19 26.09
C GLN A 42 34.92 24.18 24.92
N GLN A 43 35.95 24.12 24.08
CA GLN A 43 36.04 24.97 22.89
C GLN A 43 34.89 24.70 21.90
N LEU A 44 34.56 23.42 21.70
CA LEU A 44 33.49 23.02 20.77
C LEU A 44 32.10 23.44 21.28
N LEU A 45 31.84 23.27 22.59
CA LEU A 45 30.58 23.68 23.23
C LEU A 45 30.42 25.21 23.30
N ASN A 46 31.52 25.96 23.36
CA ASN A 46 31.51 27.43 23.35
C ASN A 46 31.62 28.03 21.94
N HIS A 47 31.78 27.20 20.90
CA HIS A 47 31.88 27.68 19.52
C HIS A 47 30.53 28.28 19.08
N PRO A 48 30.50 29.39 18.32
CA PRO A 48 29.24 30.02 17.91
C PRO A 48 28.39 29.18 16.93
N ILE A 49 28.96 28.18 16.26
CA ILE A 49 28.30 27.44 15.16
C ILE A 49 28.06 25.95 15.49
N TYR A 50 28.93 25.30 16.25
CA TYR A 50 28.90 23.83 16.39
C TYR A 50 27.82 23.29 17.35
N PRO A 51 27.49 23.96 18.48
CA PRO A 51 26.38 23.57 19.33
C PRO A 51 25.05 23.62 18.57
N ASN A 52 24.25 22.56 18.66
CA ASN A 52 23.02 22.30 17.91
C ASN A 52 23.19 22.07 16.39
N LEU A 53 24.42 21.89 15.91
CA LEU A 53 24.68 21.48 14.52
C LEU A 53 25.37 20.11 14.47
N ILE A 54 26.50 19.98 15.18
CA ILE A 54 27.31 18.75 15.20
C ILE A 54 27.42 18.13 16.60
N ILE A 55 27.17 18.91 17.65
CA ILE A 55 27.05 18.42 19.02
C ILE A 55 25.86 19.08 19.72
N SER A 56 25.19 18.32 20.56
CA SER A 56 24.20 18.80 21.53
C SER A 56 24.82 19.72 22.57
N ARG A 57 24.03 20.65 23.13
CA ARG A 57 24.49 21.58 24.18
C ARG A 57 24.90 20.89 25.48
N ASP A 58 24.33 19.73 25.77
CA ASP A 58 24.71 18.93 26.94
C ASP A 58 25.89 17.98 26.66
N GLY A 59 26.39 17.96 25.42
CA GLY A 59 27.56 17.19 25.00
C GLY A 59 27.33 15.68 24.93
N LYS A 60 26.08 15.21 25.01
CA LYS A 60 25.76 13.76 25.04
C LYS A 60 25.54 13.17 23.67
N THR A 61 24.99 13.96 22.76
CA THR A 61 24.70 13.58 21.37
C THR A 61 25.64 14.32 20.43
N GLY A 62 26.27 13.59 19.51
CA GLY A 62 26.99 14.12 18.35
C GLY A 62 26.31 13.68 17.05
N SER A 63 26.48 14.45 15.98
CA SER A 63 25.99 14.07 14.65
C SER A 63 27.14 13.73 13.69
N MET A 64 26.81 12.94 12.68
CA MET A 64 27.67 12.63 11.54
C MET A 64 26.87 12.94 10.28
N LEU A 65 27.37 13.87 9.47
CA LEU A 65 26.81 14.20 8.18
C LEU A 65 27.46 13.28 7.13
N ILE A 66 26.65 12.61 6.32
CA ILE A 66 27.13 11.72 5.26
C ILE A 66 26.55 12.23 3.95
N ASP A 67 27.42 12.72 3.07
CA ASP A 67 27.05 13.17 1.73
C ASP A 67 27.20 11.99 0.76
N LEU A 68 26.13 11.71 0.03
CA LEU A 68 26.12 10.66 -0.99
C LEU A 68 26.57 11.21 -2.33
N GLU A 69 27.30 10.41 -3.11
CA GLU A 69 27.70 10.77 -4.47
C GLU A 69 26.46 11.06 -5.34
N ASN A 70 26.59 12.04 -6.25
CA ASN A 70 25.49 12.53 -7.09
C ASN A 70 24.91 11.47 -8.05
N ASP A 71 25.64 10.38 -8.33
CA ASP A 71 25.18 9.28 -9.18
C ASP A 71 24.34 8.23 -8.42
N ILE A 72 24.25 8.34 -7.09
CA ILE A 72 23.45 7.48 -6.20
C ILE A 72 21.97 7.92 -6.19
N ILE A 73 21.33 7.87 -7.35
CA ILE A 73 19.94 8.32 -7.54
C ILE A 73 18.95 7.18 -7.30
N GLY A 74 19.30 5.96 -7.74
CA GLY A 74 18.44 4.79 -7.72
C GLY A 74 18.14 4.26 -6.33
N GLN A 75 16.93 3.71 -6.12
CA GLN A 75 16.57 3.08 -4.84
C GLN A 75 17.54 1.95 -4.46
N THR A 76 17.88 1.09 -5.42
CA THR A 76 18.76 -0.06 -5.18
C THR A 76 20.15 0.39 -4.75
N ALA A 77 20.74 1.37 -5.45
CA ALA A 77 22.04 1.93 -5.10
C ALA A 77 22.01 2.56 -3.70
N ARG A 78 21.01 3.40 -3.41
CA ARG A 78 20.83 4.03 -2.08
C ARG A 78 20.67 2.99 -0.96
N THR A 79 19.88 1.94 -1.20
CA THR A 79 19.69 0.84 -0.25
C THR A 79 21.02 0.14 0.05
N GLN A 80 21.83 -0.15 -0.97
CA GLN A 80 23.14 -0.79 -0.78
C GLN A 80 24.11 0.05 0.04
N VAL A 81 24.13 1.36 -0.17
CA VAL A 81 24.95 2.29 0.61
C VAL A 81 24.49 2.32 2.07
N ILE A 82 23.19 2.52 2.30
CA ILE A 82 22.60 2.56 3.66
C ILE A 82 22.82 1.24 4.41
N ASP A 83 22.61 0.09 3.76
CA ASP A 83 22.82 -1.23 4.36
C ASP A 83 24.30 -1.50 4.71
N LYS A 84 25.25 -0.87 4.00
CA LYS A 84 26.68 -0.93 4.33
C LYS A 84 27.01 -0.03 5.52
N ILE A 85 26.50 1.19 5.53
CA ILE A 85 26.64 2.13 6.66
C ILE A 85 26.10 1.46 7.93
N GLU A 86 24.89 0.93 7.91
CA GLU A 86 24.29 0.20 9.04
C GLU A 86 25.19 -0.91 9.58
N ARG A 87 25.86 -1.67 8.69
CA ARG A 87 26.76 -2.75 9.09
C ARG A 87 27.99 -2.21 9.83
N ILE A 88 28.50 -1.06 9.42
CA ILE A 88 29.60 -0.38 10.12
C ILE A 88 29.11 0.20 11.45
N LEU A 89 27.95 0.85 11.48
CA LEU A 89 27.39 1.41 12.72
C LEU A 89 27.14 0.35 13.80
N LYS A 90 26.75 -0.88 13.41
CA LYS A 90 26.57 -2.03 14.32
C LYS A 90 27.87 -2.56 14.95
N THR A 91 29.04 -2.08 14.54
CA THR A 91 30.33 -2.47 15.16
C THR A 91 30.55 -1.83 16.52
N VAL A 92 29.80 -0.77 16.84
CA VAL A 92 29.83 -0.09 18.14
C VAL A 92 28.44 -0.09 18.76
N ASP A 93 28.40 -0.18 20.09
CA ASP A 93 27.16 -0.22 20.87
C ASP A 93 26.71 1.20 21.25
N TRP A 94 26.36 1.98 20.23
CA TRP A 94 25.81 3.32 20.38
C TRP A 94 24.35 3.35 19.97
N GLU A 95 23.59 4.27 20.56
CA GLU A 95 22.24 4.59 20.11
C GLU A 95 22.34 5.47 18.86
N TRP A 96 21.86 4.94 17.74
CA TRP A 96 21.92 5.59 16.44
C TRP A 96 20.54 6.09 16.03
N HIS A 97 20.48 7.34 15.57
CA HIS A 97 19.29 7.92 14.96
C HIS A 97 19.61 8.33 13.53
N GLU A 98 18.78 7.91 12.57
CA GLU A 98 19.00 8.18 11.15
C GLU A 98 18.04 9.25 10.62
N ALA A 99 18.60 10.30 10.01
CA ALA A 99 17.81 11.39 9.44
C ALA A 99 18.26 11.77 8.02
N GLY A 100 17.45 12.60 7.36
CA GLY A 100 17.75 13.17 6.05
C GLY A 100 16.96 12.56 4.89
N ILE A 101 16.97 13.26 3.76
CA ILE A 101 16.16 12.92 2.58
C ILE A 101 16.51 11.55 1.98
N PRO A 102 17.80 11.14 1.87
CA PRO A 102 18.15 9.82 1.35
C PRO A 102 17.63 8.67 2.21
N ILE A 103 17.73 8.78 3.54
CA ILE A 103 17.18 7.82 4.51
C ILE A 103 15.66 7.77 4.37
N LEU A 104 14.98 8.92 4.49
CA LEU A 104 13.51 9.02 4.38
C LEU A 104 13.01 8.33 3.11
N ARG A 105 13.55 8.69 1.94
CA ARG A 105 13.09 8.12 0.66
C ARG A 105 13.38 6.62 0.57
N THR A 106 14.50 6.15 1.11
CA THR A 106 14.88 4.74 1.05
C THR A 106 14.02 3.89 1.97
N ARG A 107 13.93 4.28 3.25
CA ARG A 107 13.15 3.60 4.28
C ARG A 107 11.66 3.59 3.96
N TYR A 108 11.12 4.69 3.46
CA TYR A 108 9.72 4.77 3.04
C TYR A 108 9.39 3.75 1.94
N ILE A 109 10.25 3.60 0.92
CA ILE A 109 10.06 2.58 -0.13
C ILE A 109 10.22 1.16 0.43
N GLN A 110 11.14 0.93 1.38
CA GLN A 110 11.27 -0.35 2.07
C GLN A 110 9.99 -0.71 2.85
N PHE A 111 9.43 0.23 3.61
CA PHE A 111 8.15 0.04 4.31
C PHE A 111 7.02 -0.28 3.34
N MET A 112 6.89 0.48 2.25
CA MET A 112 5.89 0.21 1.22
C MET A 112 6.04 -1.20 0.61
N ASN A 113 7.28 -1.65 0.35
CA ASN A 113 7.53 -2.99 -0.18
C ASN A 113 7.17 -4.09 0.84
N TYR A 114 7.45 -3.85 2.12
CA TYR A 114 7.09 -4.74 3.23
C TYR A 114 5.57 -4.84 3.38
N GLU A 115 4.87 -3.69 3.41
CA GLU A 115 3.42 -3.65 3.43
C GLU A 115 2.83 -4.40 2.24
N ARG A 116 3.30 -4.13 1.02
CA ARG A 116 2.83 -4.84 -0.17
C ARG A 116 2.97 -6.35 -0.05
N SER A 117 4.10 -6.84 0.49
CA SER A 117 4.37 -8.25 0.75
C SER A 117 3.36 -8.89 1.70
N ILE A 118 2.82 -8.12 2.65
CA ILE A 118 1.87 -8.59 3.67
C ILE A 118 0.42 -8.42 3.22
N PHE A 119 0.06 -7.24 2.71
CA PHE A 119 -1.31 -6.87 2.39
C PHE A 119 -1.87 -7.63 1.18
N ILE A 120 -1.04 -7.99 0.19
CA ILE A 120 -1.52 -8.77 -0.96
C ILE A 120 -1.98 -10.18 -0.51
N PRO A 121 -1.16 -10.99 0.18
CA PRO A 121 -1.60 -12.28 0.72
C PRO A 121 -2.80 -12.17 1.67
N ILE A 122 -2.82 -11.16 2.55
CA ILE A 122 -3.95 -10.93 3.45
C ILE A 122 -5.22 -10.63 2.66
N SER A 123 -5.15 -9.81 1.62
CA SER A 123 -6.31 -9.50 0.79
C SER A 123 -6.83 -10.76 0.09
N PHE A 124 -5.94 -11.63 -0.40
CA PHE A 124 -6.32 -12.93 -0.97
C PHE A 124 -6.98 -13.83 0.07
N LEU A 125 -6.46 -13.86 1.30
CA LEU A 125 -7.01 -14.63 2.40
C LEU A 125 -8.42 -14.12 2.78
N VAL A 126 -8.59 -12.81 2.91
CA VAL A 126 -9.89 -12.19 3.22
C VAL A 126 -10.89 -12.47 2.10
N ALA A 127 -10.51 -12.31 0.83
CA ALA A 127 -11.35 -12.67 -0.30
C ALA A 127 -11.73 -14.16 -0.28
N ALA A 128 -10.78 -15.05 0.00
CA ALA A 128 -11.03 -16.48 0.13
C ALA A 128 -12.02 -16.79 1.26
N ILE A 129 -11.88 -16.16 2.43
CA ILE A 129 -12.79 -16.31 3.58
C ILE A 129 -14.20 -15.84 3.22
N ILE A 130 -14.34 -14.68 2.58
CA ILE A 130 -15.63 -14.14 2.16
C ILE A 130 -16.29 -15.07 1.13
N LEU A 131 -15.56 -15.47 0.09
CA LEU A 131 -16.06 -16.40 -0.92
C LEU A 131 -16.42 -17.76 -0.32
N PHE A 132 -15.63 -18.26 0.64
CA PHE A 132 -15.95 -19.48 1.38
C PHE A 132 -17.21 -19.32 2.21
N SER A 133 -17.38 -18.21 2.91
CA SER A 133 -18.58 -17.94 3.72
C SER A 133 -19.85 -17.93 2.87
N ILE A 134 -19.78 -17.30 1.69
CA ILE A 134 -20.89 -17.20 0.73
C ILE A 134 -21.17 -18.57 0.09
N PHE A 135 -20.21 -19.11 -0.66
CA PHE A 135 -20.43 -20.26 -1.53
C PHE A 135 -20.24 -21.61 -0.82
N ARG A 136 -19.42 -21.67 0.24
CA ARG A 136 -19.05 -22.90 1.00
C ARG A 136 -18.53 -24.04 0.10
N GLN A 137 -17.89 -23.69 -1.00
CA GLN A 137 -17.38 -24.64 -1.98
C GLN A 137 -16.01 -24.20 -2.49
N LEU A 138 -14.99 -25.03 -2.24
CA LEU A 138 -13.59 -24.73 -2.61
C LEU A 138 -13.41 -24.50 -4.11
N LYS A 139 -14.10 -25.26 -4.97
CA LYS A 139 -14.01 -25.14 -6.43
C LYS A 139 -14.33 -23.72 -6.90
N SER A 140 -15.40 -23.13 -6.38
CA SER A 140 -15.86 -21.78 -6.73
C SER A 140 -14.88 -20.69 -6.29
N ILE A 141 -14.25 -20.88 -5.14
CA ILE A 141 -13.23 -19.97 -4.60
C ILE A 141 -11.98 -20.03 -5.49
N MET A 142 -11.49 -21.24 -5.80
CA MET A 142 -10.29 -21.41 -6.61
C MET A 142 -10.45 -20.81 -8.01
N ILE A 143 -11.58 -21.04 -8.68
CA ILE A 143 -11.87 -20.44 -10.00
C ILE A 143 -11.81 -18.90 -9.92
N THR A 144 -12.40 -18.33 -8.89
CA THR A 144 -12.43 -16.88 -8.67
C THR A 144 -11.02 -16.34 -8.42
N LEU A 145 -10.27 -16.92 -7.48
CA LEU A 145 -8.94 -16.46 -7.12
C LEU A 145 -7.96 -16.62 -8.27
N ILE A 146 -8.04 -17.71 -9.05
CA ILE A 146 -7.23 -17.90 -10.25
C ILE A 146 -7.53 -16.81 -11.27
N THR A 147 -8.80 -16.53 -11.54
CA THR A 147 -9.20 -15.50 -12.52
C THR A 147 -8.69 -14.11 -12.11
N ILE A 148 -8.82 -13.75 -10.83
CA ILE A 148 -8.30 -12.49 -10.29
C ILE A 148 -6.78 -12.46 -10.40
N LEU A 149 -6.09 -13.51 -9.96
CA LEU A 149 -4.63 -13.60 -10.02
C LEU A 149 -4.12 -13.47 -11.46
N THR A 150 -4.74 -14.14 -12.43
CA THR A 150 -4.41 -13.99 -13.84
C THR A 150 -4.54 -12.54 -14.30
N THR A 151 -5.61 -11.86 -13.89
CA THR A 151 -5.79 -10.43 -14.21
C THR A 151 -4.69 -9.57 -13.59
N LEU A 152 -4.37 -9.78 -12.30
CA LEU A 152 -3.31 -9.03 -11.63
C LEU A 152 -1.95 -9.23 -12.31
N ILE A 153 -1.64 -10.46 -12.75
CA ILE A 153 -0.43 -10.76 -13.53
C ILE A 153 -0.43 -9.99 -14.85
N TRP A 154 -1.56 -9.93 -15.56
CA TRP A 154 -1.64 -9.16 -16.80
C TRP A 154 -1.45 -7.65 -16.57
N VAL A 155 -2.04 -7.10 -15.51
CA VAL A 155 -1.84 -5.69 -15.13
C VAL A 155 -0.37 -5.43 -14.81
N ALA A 156 0.27 -6.29 -14.01
CA ALA A 156 1.71 -6.19 -13.73
C ALA A 156 2.56 -6.30 -15.01
N GLY A 157 2.19 -7.19 -15.94
CA GLY A 157 2.85 -7.33 -17.23
C GLY A 157 2.73 -6.09 -18.10
N VAL A 158 1.55 -5.45 -18.14
CA VAL A 158 1.35 -4.18 -18.85
C VAL A 158 2.15 -3.05 -18.20
N MET A 159 2.21 -2.99 -16.87
CA MET A 159 3.09 -2.03 -16.17
C MET A 159 4.55 -2.21 -16.56
N ALA A 160 5.04 -3.46 -16.54
CA ALA A 160 6.42 -3.78 -16.93
C ALA A 160 6.69 -3.41 -18.40
N TYR A 161 5.76 -3.70 -19.30
CA TYR A 161 5.88 -3.36 -20.72
C TYR A 161 5.92 -1.86 -20.97
N LEU A 162 5.12 -1.08 -20.24
CA LEU A 162 5.07 0.38 -20.34
C LEU A 162 6.16 1.09 -19.52
N GLY A 163 7.02 0.35 -18.81
CA GLY A 163 8.05 0.92 -17.93
C GLY A 163 7.49 1.67 -16.72
N ILE A 164 6.24 1.40 -16.32
CA ILE A 164 5.60 2.04 -15.17
C ILE A 164 6.12 1.36 -13.90
N THR A 165 6.90 2.09 -13.11
CA THR A 165 7.42 1.60 -11.83
C THR A 165 6.34 1.61 -10.75
N ILE A 166 6.42 0.65 -9.82
CA ILE A 166 5.56 0.66 -8.64
C ILE A 166 6.04 1.78 -7.73
N ASN A 167 5.11 2.66 -7.35
CA ASN A 167 5.34 3.82 -6.51
C ASN A 167 4.37 3.81 -5.31
N VAL A 168 4.48 4.84 -4.48
CA VAL A 168 3.73 5.05 -3.23
C VAL A 168 2.22 4.93 -3.38
N VAL A 169 1.67 5.25 -4.55
CA VAL A 169 0.22 5.17 -4.79
C VAL A 169 -0.13 3.93 -5.60
N SER A 170 0.71 3.57 -6.57
CA SER A 170 0.39 2.50 -7.52
C SER A 170 0.45 1.10 -6.92
N TYR A 171 1.10 0.89 -5.76
CA TYR A 171 1.05 -0.41 -5.06
C TYR A 171 -0.37 -0.76 -4.57
N LEU A 172 -1.22 0.23 -4.28
CA LEU A 172 -2.61 0.04 -3.86
C LEU A 172 -3.49 -0.55 -4.98
N THR A 173 -3.07 -0.41 -6.23
CA THR A 173 -3.78 -0.91 -7.43
C THR A 173 -4.14 -2.39 -7.29
N PHE A 174 -3.18 -3.23 -6.86
CA PHE A 174 -3.40 -4.67 -6.78
C PHE A 174 -4.47 -5.04 -5.75
N ASN A 175 -4.49 -4.38 -4.60
CA ASN A 175 -5.50 -4.60 -3.58
C ASN A 175 -6.89 -4.10 -4.03
N LEU A 176 -6.96 -2.92 -4.66
CA LEU A 176 -8.21 -2.39 -5.20
C LEU A 176 -8.81 -3.30 -6.28
N LEU A 177 -7.98 -3.73 -7.25
CA LEU A 177 -8.41 -4.64 -8.29
C LEU A 177 -8.86 -5.98 -7.71
N MET A 178 -8.23 -6.48 -6.64
CA MET A 178 -8.66 -7.70 -5.97
C MET A 178 -10.07 -7.57 -5.36
N ILE A 179 -10.37 -6.45 -4.71
CA ILE A 179 -11.70 -6.18 -4.14
C ILE A 179 -12.76 -6.10 -5.24
N ILE A 180 -12.48 -5.34 -6.31
CA ILE A 180 -13.37 -5.18 -7.46
C ILE A 180 -13.60 -6.53 -8.17
N GLY A 181 -12.52 -7.27 -8.42
CA GLY A 181 -12.57 -8.60 -9.04
C GLY A 181 -13.37 -9.60 -8.21
N THR A 182 -13.20 -9.58 -6.89
CA THR A 182 -13.98 -10.42 -5.96
C THR A 182 -15.47 -10.07 -6.02
N SER A 183 -15.83 -8.79 -6.06
CA SER A 183 -17.23 -8.35 -6.21
C SER A 183 -17.84 -8.83 -7.54
N ASN A 184 -17.15 -8.61 -8.66
CA ASN A 184 -17.60 -9.05 -9.98
C ASN A 184 -17.79 -10.57 -10.04
N ALA A 185 -16.84 -11.33 -9.48
CA ALA A 185 -16.92 -12.78 -9.41
C ALA A 185 -18.08 -13.26 -8.54
N ILE A 186 -18.37 -12.61 -7.41
CA ILE A 186 -19.54 -12.91 -6.58
C ILE A 186 -20.83 -12.73 -7.41
N HIS A 187 -21.01 -11.61 -8.09
CA HIS A 187 -22.21 -11.36 -8.91
C HIS A 187 -22.37 -12.38 -10.04
N LEU A 188 -21.28 -12.69 -10.75
CA LEU A 188 -21.26 -13.69 -11.81
C LEU A 188 -21.65 -15.06 -11.27
N LEU A 189 -21.00 -15.49 -10.19
CA LEU A 189 -21.18 -16.81 -9.61
C LEU A 189 -22.56 -16.96 -8.95
N MET A 190 -23.09 -15.91 -8.32
CA MET A 190 -24.46 -15.88 -7.81
C MET A 190 -25.47 -16.12 -8.93
N LYS A 191 -25.33 -15.44 -10.08
CA LYS A 191 -26.22 -15.65 -11.22
C LYS A 191 -26.06 -17.03 -11.86
N TYR A 192 -24.86 -17.59 -11.87
CA TYR A 192 -24.64 -18.96 -12.30
C TYR A 192 -25.42 -19.96 -11.42
N HIS A 193 -25.29 -19.83 -10.09
CA HIS A 193 -26.04 -20.69 -9.15
C HIS A 193 -27.55 -20.47 -9.24
N GLU A 194 -28.02 -19.25 -9.49
CA GLU A 194 -29.44 -18.96 -9.75
C GLU A 194 -29.95 -19.70 -10.99
N GLY A 195 -29.16 -19.74 -12.06
CA GLY A 195 -29.49 -20.52 -13.25
C GLY A 195 -29.67 -22.00 -12.94
N LEU A 196 -28.73 -22.59 -12.18
CA LEU A 196 -28.82 -24.00 -11.78
C LEU A 196 -30.04 -24.28 -10.89
N ASN A 197 -30.36 -23.38 -9.96
CA ASN A 197 -31.53 -23.52 -9.09
C ASN A 197 -32.87 -23.45 -9.84
N LEU A 198 -32.89 -22.79 -10.99
CA LEU A 198 -34.04 -22.76 -11.89
C LEU A 198 -34.14 -24.02 -12.76
N GLY A 199 -33.27 -25.02 -12.55
CA GLY A 199 -33.25 -26.28 -13.29
C GLY A 199 -32.55 -26.19 -14.65
N LEU A 200 -31.81 -25.11 -14.92
CA LEU A 200 -31.01 -25.02 -16.14
C LEU A 200 -29.83 -25.99 -16.06
N ASN A 201 -29.48 -26.59 -17.19
CA ASN A 201 -28.18 -27.26 -17.30
C ASN A 201 -27.04 -26.24 -17.20
N GLN A 202 -25.84 -26.73 -16.96
CA GLN A 202 -24.64 -25.92 -16.75
C GLN A 202 -24.36 -24.92 -17.88
N HIS A 203 -24.48 -25.37 -19.12
CA HIS A 203 -24.24 -24.53 -20.31
C HIS A 203 -25.25 -23.38 -20.39
N ASP A 204 -26.54 -23.67 -20.20
CA ASP A 204 -27.61 -22.69 -20.28
C ASP A 204 -27.57 -21.71 -19.10
N ALA A 205 -27.13 -22.17 -17.91
CA ALA A 205 -26.85 -21.31 -16.77
C ALA A 205 -25.73 -20.31 -17.06
N LEU A 206 -24.63 -20.74 -17.70
CA LEU A 206 -23.53 -19.86 -18.10
C LEU A 206 -23.93 -18.88 -19.21
N LEU A 207 -24.68 -19.34 -20.22
CA LEU A 207 -25.24 -18.45 -21.25
C LEU A 207 -26.16 -17.39 -20.64
N ARG A 208 -26.96 -17.78 -19.64
CA ARG A 208 -27.84 -16.84 -18.92
C ARG A 208 -27.03 -15.78 -18.17
N VAL A 209 -25.93 -16.15 -17.54
CA VAL A 209 -25.02 -15.19 -16.86
C VAL A 209 -24.56 -14.11 -17.84
N ILE A 210 -24.02 -14.52 -18.99
CA ILE A 210 -23.51 -13.58 -20.01
C ILE A 210 -24.64 -12.66 -20.50
N LYS A 211 -25.81 -13.22 -20.84
CA LYS A 211 -26.95 -12.45 -21.37
C LYS A 211 -27.64 -11.54 -20.35
N LYS A 212 -27.69 -11.92 -19.07
CA LYS A 212 -28.48 -11.22 -18.05
C LYS A 212 -27.66 -10.27 -17.18
N ILE A 213 -26.43 -10.61 -16.83
CA ILE A 213 -25.62 -9.79 -15.93
C ILE A 213 -24.34 -9.25 -16.58
N GLY A 214 -23.96 -9.76 -17.76
CA GLY A 214 -22.78 -9.26 -18.49
C GLY A 214 -22.83 -7.75 -18.76
N SER A 215 -23.97 -7.22 -19.21
CA SER A 215 -24.14 -5.78 -19.43
C SER A 215 -24.13 -4.97 -18.14
N ALA A 216 -24.71 -5.49 -17.06
CA ALA A 216 -24.69 -4.84 -15.76
C ALA A 216 -23.26 -4.77 -15.19
N LEU A 217 -22.52 -5.87 -15.27
CA LEU A 217 -21.11 -5.93 -14.86
C LEU A 217 -20.21 -5.04 -15.71
N PHE A 218 -20.46 -4.98 -17.03
CA PHE A 218 -19.76 -4.05 -17.90
C PHE A 218 -20.01 -2.62 -17.48
N LEU A 219 -21.27 -2.25 -17.26
CA LEU A 219 -21.63 -0.88 -16.87
C LEU A 219 -20.97 -0.49 -15.55
N THR A 220 -21.01 -1.35 -14.53
CA THR A 220 -20.38 -1.07 -13.23
C THR A 220 -18.86 -0.93 -13.34
N SER A 221 -18.21 -1.81 -14.12
CA SER A 221 -16.77 -1.71 -14.37
C SER A 221 -16.41 -0.48 -15.20
N PHE A 222 -17.25 -0.11 -16.18
CA PHE A 222 -17.05 1.06 -17.01
C PHE A 222 -17.17 2.36 -16.21
N THR A 223 -18.22 2.51 -15.40
CA THR A 223 -18.36 3.72 -14.55
C THR A 223 -17.23 3.83 -13.54
N THR A 224 -16.79 2.70 -12.97
CA THR A 224 -15.63 2.66 -12.05
C THR A 224 -14.35 3.07 -12.78
N ALA A 225 -14.12 2.54 -13.99
CA ALA A 225 -12.97 2.90 -14.80
C ALA A 225 -12.96 4.38 -15.18
N VAL A 226 -14.09 4.95 -15.59
CA VAL A 226 -14.23 6.39 -15.85
C VAL A 226 -13.91 7.22 -14.60
N GLY A 227 -14.39 6.77 -13.42
CA GLY A 227 -14.06 7.41 -12.14
C GLY A 227 -12.55 7.47 -11.88
N PHE A 228 -11.83 6.35 -12.04
CA PHE A 228 -10.37 6.34 -11.88
C PHE A 228 -9.65 7.11 -12.99
N CYS A 229 -10.09 7.00 -14.24
CA CYS A 229 -9.51 7.74 -15.37
C CYS A 229 -9.68 9.26 -15.22
N SER A 230 -10.65 9.74 -14.44
CA SER A 230 -10.78 11.17 -14.15
C SER A 230 -9.54 11.75 -13.44
N LEU A 231 -8.77 10.93 -12.73
CA LEU A 231 -7.51 11.33 -12.09
C LEU A 231 -6.42 11.71 -13.10
N ALA A 232 -6.57 11.34 -14.37
CA ALA A 232 -5.70 11.78 -15.46
C ALA A 232 -5.69 13.30 -15.63
N PHE A 233 -6.74 14.00 -15.20
CA PHE A 233 -6.83 15.46 -15.28
C PHE A 233 -6.15 16.20 -14.12
N THR A 234 -5.59 15.48 -13.14
CA THR A 234 -4.85 16.09 -12.03
C THR A 234 -3.47 16.56 -12.48
N ASN A 235 -2.83 17.51 -11.76
CA ASN A 235 -1.47 17.97 -12.07
C ASN A 235 -0.35 17.09 -11.47
N ILE A 236 -0.70 15.96 -10.86
CA ILE A 236 0.23 15.10 -10.12
C ILE A 236 0.45 13.81 -10.92
N ILE A 237 1.63 13.65 -11.52
CA ILE A 237 1.97 12.54 -12.43
C ILE A 237 1.72 11.17 -11.77
N ILE A 238 2.09 11.01 -10.49
CA ILE A 238 1.90 9.77 -9.73
C ILE A 238 0.40 9.40 -9.69
N THR A 239 -0.47 10.38 -9.46
CA THR A 239 -1.93 10.23 -9.40
C THR A 239 -2.53 9.95 -10.77
N GLN A 240 -2.05 10.62 -11.82
CA GLN A 240 -2.46 10.34 -13.19
C GLN A 240 -2.18 8.88 -13.59
N GLN A 241 -0.94 8.42 -13.38
CA GLN A 241 -0.51 7.06 -13.69
C GLN A 241 -1.33 6.03 -12.91
N PHE A 242 -1.55 6.27 -11.62
CA PHE A 242 -2.39 5.42 -10.78
C PHE A 242 -3.83 5.32 -11.33
N GLY A 243 -4.46 6.46 -11.64
CA GLY A 243 -5.83 6.49 -12.15
C GLY A 243 -6.00 5.76 -13.48
N MET A 244 -5.09 6.01 -14.43
CA MET A 244 -5.10 5.31 -15.72
C MET A 244 -4.90 3.79 -15.56
N LEU A 245 -3.95 3.40 -14.69
CA LEU A 245 -3.63 2.00 -14.44
C LEU A 245 -4.81 1.25 -13.80
N VAL A 246 -5.43 1.82 -12.76
CA VAL A 246 -6.61 1.21 -12.12
C VAL A 246 -7.78 1.18 -13.10
N GLY A 247 -8.03 2.26 -13.83
CA GLY A 247 -9.11 2.32 -14.81
C GLY A 247 -8.98 1.23 -15.88
N PHE A 248 -7.79 1.07 -16.45
CA PHE A 248 -7.48 -0.02 -17.37
C PHE A 248 -7.64 -1.40 -16.69
N GLY A 249 -7.08 -1.56 -15.50
CA GLY A 249 -7.13 -2.80 -14.74
C GLY A 249 -8.56 -3.26 -14.42
N VAL A 250 -9.49 -2.33 -14.17
CA VAL A 250 -10.91 -2.64 -13.91
C VAL A 250 -11.63 -3.16 -15.15
N ILE A 251 -11.39 -2.54 -16.31
CA ILE A 251 -11.94 -3.03 -17.58
C ILE A 251 -11.35 -4.40 -17.91
N LEU A 252 -10.04 -4.57 -17.76
CA LEU A 252 -9.37 -5.84 -17.99
C LEU A 252 -9.89 -6.93 -17.03
N MET A 253 -10.11 -6.59 -15.77
CA MET A 253 -10.70 -7.48 -14.76
C MET A 253 -12.09 -7.95 -15.18
N PHE A 254 -12.94 -7.04 -15.68
CA PHE A 254 -14.25 -7.42 -16.22
C PHE A 254 -14.12 -8.40 -17.39
N VAL A 255 -13.27 -8.07 -18.38
CA VAL A 255 -13.09 -8.89 -19.59
C VAL A 255 -12.58 -10.29 -19.23
N LEU A 256 -11.57 -10.39 -18.37
CA LEU A 256 -11.03 -11.69 -17.96
C LEU A 256 -12.00 -12.45 -17.07
N THR A 257 -12.76 -11.77 -16.21
CA THR A 257 -13.79 -12.40 -15.37
C THR A 257 -14.89 -13.05 -16.22
N ILE A 258 -15.41 -12.33 -17.23
CA ILE A 258 -16.50 -12.84 -18.07
C ILE A 258 -16.04 -13.92 -19.08
N ILE A 259 -14.73 -14.01 -19.34
CA ILE A 259 -14.16 -15.04 -20.21
C ILE A 259 -13.70 -16.25 -19.40
N ILE A 260 -12.78 -16.06 -18.45
CA ILE A 260 -12.11 -17.14 -17.72
C ILE A 260 -13.09 -17.87 -16.81
N MET A 261 -13.95 -17.16 -16.06
CA MET A 261 -14.84 -17.84 -15.12
C MET A 261 -15.82 -18.78 -15.82
N PRO A 262 -16.55 -18.39 -16.88
CA PRO A 262 -17.43 -19.33 -17.58
C PRO A 262 -16.68 -20.50 -18.20
N ILE A 263 -15.48 -20.28 -18.77
CA ILE A 263 -14.65 -21.37 -19.31
C ILE A 263 -14.31 -22.38 -18.21
N LEU A 264 -13.74 -21.92 -17.11
CA LEU A 264 -13.35 -22.81 -16.01
C LEU A 264 -14.56 -23.49 -15.36
N LEU A 265 -15.66 -22.76 -15.18
CA LEU A 265 -16.90 -23.33 -14.66
C LEU A 265 -17.46 -24.40 -15.59
N ASN A 266 -17.34 -24.28 -16.92
CA ASN A 266 -17.83 -25.27 -17.87
C ASN A 266 -17.05 -26.59 -17.85
N PHE A 267 -15.74 -26.55 -17.54
CA PHE A 267 -14.89 -27.76 -17.46
C PHE A 267 -15.02 -28.54 -16.15
N ILE A 268 -15.69 -27.98 -15.13
CA ILE A 268 -15.78 -28.57 -13.80
C ILE A 268 -17.21 -29.01 -13.55
N SER A 269 -17.41 -30.12 -12.83
CA SER A 269 -18.76 -30.57 -12.46
C SER A 269 -19.54 -29.49 -11.70
N PRO A 270 -20.85 -29.33 -11.98
CA PRO A 270 -21.67 -28.34 -11.32
C PRO A 270 -21.70 -28.55 -9.79
N PRO A 271 -21.94 -27.49 -9.01
CA PRO A 271 -22.11 -27.58 -7.57
C PRO A 271 -23.30 -28.48 -7.20
N ASN A 272 -23.21 -29.16 -6.05
CA ASN A 272 -24.30 -30.00 -5.53
C ASN A 272 -25.55 -29.15 -5.25
N ASP A 273 -26.74 -29.72 -5.50
CA ASP A 273 -28.04 -29.07 -5.26
C ASP A 273 -28.20 -28.50 -3.85
N TYR A 274 -27.61 -29.16 -2.84
CA TYR A 274 -27.61 -28.67 -1.46
C TYR A 274 -26.93 -27.30 -1.33
N HIS A 275 -25.77 -27.10 -1.96
CA HIS A 275 -25.06 -25.82 -1.92
C HIS A 275 -25.85 -24.72 -2.63
N VAL A 276 -26.44 -25.05 -3.77
CA VAL A 276 -27.26 -24.14 -4.58
C VAL A 276 -28.51 -23.68 -3.82
N LYS A 277 -29.28 -24.63 -3.27
CA LYS A 277 -30.50 -24.31 -2.51
C LYS A 277 -30.19 -23.51 -1.24
N ARG A 278 -29.14 -23.87 -0.50
CA ARG A 278 -28.71 -23.11 0.69
C ARG A 278 -28.37 -21.66 0.35
N LEU A 279 -27.65 -21.43 -0.75
CA LEU A 279 -27.23 -20.09 -1.16
C LEU A 279 -28.41 -19.20 -1.52
N ILE A 280 -29.44 -19.76 -2.18
CA ILE A 280 -30.56 -18.99 -2.74
C ILE A 280 -31.78 -18.94 -1.82
N GLN A 281 -32.01 -19.97 -1.01
CA GLN A 281 -33.17 -20.07 -0.12
C GLN A 281 -32.78 -19.89 1.36
N GLY A 282 -31.51 -19.58 1.64
CA GLY A 282 -30.96 -19.50 2.99
C GLY A 282 -31.54 -18.38 3.85
N GLU A 283 -31.28 -18.47 5.16
CA GLU A 283 -31.81 -17.57 6.19
C GLU A 283 -31.46 -16.08 6.02
N GLN A 284 -30.49 -15.74 5.18
CA GLN A 284 -30.11 -14.35 4.89
C GLN A 284 -31.29 -13.53 4.32
N PHE A 285 -32.21 -14.18 3.60
CA PHE A 285 -33.45 -13.54 3.14
C PHE A 285 -34.34 -13.11 4.32
N ARG A 286 -34.38 -13.85 5.44
CA ARG A 286 -35.18 -13.47 6.62
C ARG A 286 -34.68 -12.17 7.26
N SER A 287 -33.37 -11.96 7.29
CA SER A 287 -32.79 -10.70 7.80
C SER A 287 -33.03 -9.55 6.81
N ALA A 288 -32.89 -9.77 5.51
CA ALA A 288 -33.22 -8.78 4.50
C ALA A 288 -34.71 -8.38 4.54
N HIS A 289 -35.63 -9.33 4.70
CA HIS A 289 -37.06 -9.05 4.86
C HIS A 289 -37.37 -8.27 6.15
N ARG A 290 -36.72 -8.60 7.27
CA ARG A 290 -36.85 -7.83 8.53
C ARG A 290 -36.35 -6.40 8.38
N LEU A 291 -35.20 -6.20 7.74
CA LEU A 291 -34.65 -4.87 7.47
C LEU A 291 -35.57 -4.07 6.53
N ASN A 292 -36.07 -4.70 5.47
CA ASN A 292 -37.02 -4.05 4.57
C ASN A 292 -38.31 -3.64 5.29
N ALA A 293 -38.87 -4.54 6.11
CA ALA A 293 -40.07 -4.24 6.91
C ALA A 293 -39.83 -3.06 7.87
N TRP A 294 -38.66 -3.02 8.52
CA TRP A 294 -38.27 -1.91 9.39
C TRP A 294 -38.12 -0.60 8.62
N ASN A 295 -37.46 -0.62 7.46
CA ASN A 295 -37.30 0.54 6.59
C ASN A 295 -38.65 1.10 6.12
N THR A 296 -39.58 0.22 5.73
CA THR A 296 -40.93 0.64 5.33
C THR A 296 -41.78 1.16 6.49
N LYS A 297 -41.53 0.69 7.72
CA LYS A 297 -42.29 1.10 8.91
C LYS A 297 -41.86 2.47 9.45
N TYR A 298 -40.59 2.83 9.29
CA TYR A 298 -40.02 4.06 9.86
C TYR A 298 -39.24 4.93 8.85
N PRO A 299 -39.84 5.33 7.71
CA PRO A 299 -39.12 6.08 6.68
C PRO A 299 -38.70 7.50 7.13
N LEU A 300 -39.57 8.23 7.83
CA LEU A 300 -39.28 9.60 8.28
C LEU A 300 -38.14 9.68 9.31
N PRO A 301 -38.11 8.85 10.38
CA PRO A 301 -36.96 8.82 11.28
C PRO A 301 -35.65 8.47 10.59
N ILE A 302 -35.67 7.49 9.66
CA ILE A 302 -34.46 7.08 8.92
C ILE A 302 -33.93 8.24 8.08
N LEU A 303 -34.80 8.96 7.38
CA LEU A 303 -34.42 10.13 6.58
C LEU A 303 -33.90 11.27 7.47
N ALA A 304 -34.56 11.54 8.59
CA ALA A 304 -34.15 12.59 9.53
C ALA A 304 -32.75 12.30 10.11
N VAL A 305 -32.52 11.08 10.58
CA VAL A 305 -31.21 10.66 11.11
C VAL A 305 -30.13 10.68 10.03
N SER A 306 -30.42 10.16 8.83
CA SER A 306 -29.46 10.18 7.71
C SER A 306 -29.10 11.60 7.30
N THR A 307 -30.08 12.51 7.26
CA THR A 307 -29.87 13.93 6.94
C THR A 307 -29.03 14.61 8.02
N LEU A 308 -29.32 14.35 9.29
CA LEU A 308 -28.55 14.89 10.41
C LEU A 308 -27.09 14.42 10.38
N LEU A 309 -26.86 13.11 10.13
CA LEU A 309 -25.52 12.56 9.97
C LEU A 309 -24.79 13.17 8.76
N PHE A 310 -25.49 13.38 7.64
CA PHE A 310 -24.92 14.02 6.47
C PHE A 310 -24.50 15.47 6.75
N VAL A 311 -25.35 16.26 7.41
CA VAL A 311 -25.03 17.64 7.81
C VAL A 311 -23.86 17.66 8.79
N PHE A 312 -23.82 16.73 9.75
CA PHE A 312 -22.70 16.61 10.67
C PHE A 312 -21.38 16.29 9.94
N ALA A 313 -21.40 15.39 8.95
CA ALA A 313 -20.25 15.09 8.11
C ALA A 313 -19.78 16.31 7.29
N LEU A 314 -20.70 17.14 6.79
CA LEU A 314 -20.34 18.40 6.10
C LEU A 314 -19.65 19.41 7.02
N ILE A 315 -20.06 19.50 8.29
CA ILE A 315 -19.38 20.35 9.27
C ILE A 315 -17.95 19.85 9.52
N GLY A 316 -17.77 18.52 9.58
CA GLY A 316 -16.44 17.91 9.68
C GLY A 316 -15.55 18.21 8.47
N LEU A 317 -16.13 18.19 7.26
CA LEU A 317 -15.41 18.50 6.02
C LEU A 317 -14.81 19.91 6.02
N TYR A 318 -15.50 20.90 6.60
CA TYR A 318 -14.99 22.27 6.69
C TYR A 318 -13.73 22.40 7.58
N ARG A 319 -13.47 21.43 8.45
CA ARG A 319 -12.29 21.42 9.34
C ARG A 319 -11.11 20.63 8.79
N MET A 320 -11.23 20.06 7.58
CA MET A 320 -10.19 19.23 7.00
C MET A 320 -9.02 20.11 6.53
N ASP A 321 -7.84 19.90 7.10
CA ASP A 321 -6.58 20.41 6.54
C ASP A 321 -6.20 19.52 5.35
N TYR A 322 -5.84 20.15 4.24
CA TYR A 322 -5.46 19.48 3.00
C TYR A 322 -3.96 19.51 2.74
N ASN A 323 -3.19 20.18 3.60
CA ASN A 323 -1.74 20.09 3.55
C ASN A 323 -1.32 18.71 4.03
N ALA A 324 -0.52 18.02 3.22
CA ALA A 324 0.01 16.71 3.54
C ALA A 324 1.54 16.77 3.49
N SER A 325 2.20 16.39 4.58
CA SER A 325 3.64 16.18 4.61
C SER A 325 3.97 14.69 4.64
N VAL A 326 5.08 14.28 4.01
CA VAL A 326 5.55 12.88 4.05
C VAL A 326 5.87 12.44 5.48
N LEU A 327 6.18 13.38 6.37
CA LEU A 327 6.42 13.10 7.79
C LEU A 327 5.12 12.73 8.52
N GLU A 328 3.97 13.30 8.12
CA GLU A 328 2.65 13.00 8.69
C GLU A 328 2.12 11.62 8.28
N ASP A 329 2.61 11.05 7.18
CA ASP A 329 2.32 9.65 6.82
C ASP A 329 2.90 8.67 7.84
N LEU A 330 3.97 9.06 8.53
CA LEU A 330 4.60 8.25 9.57
C LEU A 330 3.96 8.59 10.93
N ARG A 331 3.58 7.56 11.68
CA ARG A 331 2.95 7.73 12.99
C ARG A 331 4.00 7.73 14.11
N PRO A 332 3.75 8.43 15.23
CA PRO A 332 4.56 8.30 16.45
C PRO A 332 4.72 6.83 16.86
N GLY A 333 5.95 6.40 17.18
CA GLY A 333 6.30 5.01 17.43
C GLY A 333 6.76 4.24 16.19
N ASN A 334 6.82 4.88 15.02
CA ASN A 334 7.59 4.38 13.89
C ASN A 334 9.06 4.80 14.07
N PRO A 335 10.04 3.89 14.04
CA PRO A 335 11.45 4.22 14.26
C PRO A 335 11.96 5.35 13.35
N LEU A 336 11.53 5.40 12.09
CA LEU A 336 11.92 6.46 11.16
C LEU A 336 11.32 7.82 11.55
N PHE A 337 10.10 7.84 12.07
CA PHE A 337 9.49 9.09 12.55
C PHE A 337 10.21 9.60 13.79
N ASP A 338 10.47 8.70 14.73
CA ASP A 338 11.11 9.04 16.00
C ASP A 338 12.55 9.53 15.77
N ASP A 339 13.30 8.89 14.87
CA ASP A 339 14.65 9.34 14.47
C ASP A 339 14.68 10.70 13.75
N LEU A 340 13.64 11.03 12.98
CA LEU A 340 13.54 12.33 12.31
C LEU A 340 13.11 13.46 13.25
N GLN A 341 12.54 13.14 14.41
CA GLN A 341 12.10 14.09 15.43
C GLN A 341 13.14 14.31 16.54
N TYR A 342 14.08 13.39 16.70
CA TYR A 342 15.19 13.44 17.67
C TYR A 342 16.14 14.61 17.35
#